data_AF-A9NSV3-F1
#
_entry.id   AF-A9NSV3-F1
#
_cell.length_a   1.000
_cell.length_b   1.000
_cell.length_c   1.000
_cell.angle_alpha   90.00
_cell.angle_beta   90.00
_cell.angle_gamma   90.00
#
_symmetry.space_group_name_H-M   'P 1'
#
loop_
_entity.id
_entity.type
_entity.pdbx_description
1 polymer ?
#
loop_
_entity_poly.entity_id
_entity_poly.type
_entity_poly.pdbx_seq_one_letter_code
_entity_poly.pdbx_strand_id
1 'polypeptide(L)'
;MESDATAPQILDETIEQQVTSFNSNSSAQHSDGEVDDRRPTLLVTNDDGIDAPGLRSLVDVLVETGRYNVSVCAPDSEKSAVGHSITSRGNIAVRQVEIKGATAFELSGTPADCVSLSLSGALFSWSKPTLVISGINKGSNCGYHIVYSGTVAGAREAFICGVPSIALSYNWIRGKSHDTDFRIAVQVCLPLIDAVLCHL
;
A
#
# COMPACT_ATOMS: atom_id res chain seq x y z
N MET A 1 -20.78 -45.17 48.55
CA MET A 1 -19.88 -46.31 48.74
C MET A 1 -19.28 -46.60 47.39
N GLU A 2 -17.95 -46.42 47.24
CA GLU A 2 -17.10 -46.88 46.12
C GLU A 2 -17.50 -46.43 44.69
N SER A 3 -16.68 -46.50 43.63
CA SER A 3 -15.27 -46.10 43.42
C SER A 3 -15.16 -45.57 41.95
N ASP A 4 -14.05 -45.20 41.29
CA ASP A 4 -12.60 -45.39 41.52
C ASP A 4 -11.75 -44.32 40.76
N ALA A 5 -10.46 -44.59 40.51
CA ALA A 5 -9.52 -43.87 39.65
C ALA A 5 -9.94 -43.81 38.13
N THR A 6 -9.31 -43.05 37.21
CA THR A 6 -7.89 -42.64 37.08
C THR A 6 -7.74 -41.48 36.08
N ALA A 7 -6.68 -40.66 36.18
CA ALA A 7 -6.17 -39.83 35.07
C ALA A 7 -5.20 -40.66 34.18
N PRO A 8 -4.78 -40.20 32.98
CA PRO A 8 -3.73 -39.18 32.94
C PRO A 8 -3.87 -38.11 31.83
N GLN A 9 -3.13 -37.03 31.99
CA GLN A 9 -2.78 -36.07 30.94
C GLN A 9 -1.77 -36.72 29.98
N ILE A 10 -1.95 -36.54 28.67
CA ILE A 10 -0.85 -36.56 27.70
C ILE A 10 -1.13 -35.43 26.71
N LEU A 11 -0.38 -34.33 26.84
CA LEU A 11 -0.22 -33.33 25.78
C LEU A 11 0.95 -33.79 24.91
N ASP A 12 0.80 -33.68 23.59
CA ASP A 12 1.71 -34.28 22.62
C ASP A 12 2.98 -33.43 22.42
N GLU A 13 4.06 -33.78 23.12
CA GLU A 13 5.38 -33.14 23.03
C GLU A 13 5.96 -33.14 21.59
N THR A 14 5.39 -33.92 20.68
CA THR A 14 5.81 -33.99 19.26
C THR A 14 5.59 -32.66 18.52
N ILE A 15 4.59 -31.85 18.93
CA ILE A 15 4.25 -30.60 18.22
C ILE A 15 5.26 -29.48 18.52
N GLU A 16 5.70 -29.32 19.77
CA GLU A 16 6.66 -28.26 20.15
C GLU A 16 8.06 -28.49 19.55
N GLN A 17 8.45 -29.74 19.31
CA GLN A 17 9.73 -30.08 18.67
C GLN A 17 9.74 -29.79 17.15
N GLN A 18 8.59 -29.80 16.49
CA GLN A 18 8.50 -29.41 15.07
C GLN A 18 8.59 -27.89 14.88
N VAL A 19 7.99 -27.10 15.78
CA VAL A 19 8.06 -25.63 15.73
C VAL A 19 9.47 -25.11 16.00
N THR A 20 10.23 -25.78 16.88
CA THR A 20 11.58 -25.34 17.26
C THR A 20 12.66 -25.67 16.22
N SER A 21 12.54 -26.77 15.47
CA SER A 21 13.56 -27.15 14.48
C SER A 21 13.57 -26.27 13.21
N PHE A 22 12.42 -25.71 12.81
CA PHE A 22 12.30 -24.84 11.63
C PHE A 22 13.08 -23.53 11.73
N ASN A 23 13.43 -23.09 12.95
CA ASN A 23 13.96 -21.75 13.23
C ASN A 23 15.51 -21.68 13.26
N SER A 24 16.20 -22.65 12.66
CA SER A 24 17.65 -22.86 12.87
C SER A 24 18.55 -22.86 11.63
N ASN A 25 18.03 -22.63 10.41
CA ASN A 25 18.86 -22.61 9.19
C ASN A 25 18.34 -21.67 8.08
N SER A 26 18.63 -20.37 8.18
CA SER A 26 18.82 -19.48 7.00
C SER A 26 19.61 -18.22 7.34
N SER A 27 20.94 -18.34 7.47
CA SER A 27 21.83 -17.18 7.47
C SER A 27 22.02 -16.64 6.03
N ALA A 28 20.98 -15.99 5.50
CA ALA A 28 21.03 -15.22 4.27
C ALA A 28 20.47 -13.82 4.56
N GLN A 29 21.28 -12.78 4.36
CA GLN A 29 20.83 -11.40 4.57
C GLN A 29 19.85 -11.00 3.46
N HIS A 30 18.55 -11.10 3.76
CA HIS A 30 17.51 -10.33 3.07
C HIS A 30 17.30 -9.03 3.84
N SER A 31 17.50 -7.90 3.15
CA SER A 31 17.12 -6.60 3.66
C SER A 31 15.63 -6.37 3.38
N ASP A 32 14.77 -7.03 4.15
CA ASP A 32 13.37 -6.62 4.26
C ASP A 32 13.33 -5.14 4.69
N GLY A 33 12.33 -4.40 4.22
CA GLY A 33 12.22 -2.95 4.40
C GLY A 33 12.00 -2.55 5.86
N GLU A 34 13.07 -2.47 6.65
CA GLU A 34 13.05 -2.04 8.04
C GLU A 34 12.46 -0.63 8.15
N VAL A 35 11.33 -0.52 8.86
CA VAL A 35 10.62 0.75 9.07
C VAL A 35 11.43 1.59 10.05
N ASP A 36 12.01 2.69 9.57
CA ASP A 36 12.74 3.64 10.41
C ASP A 36 11.73 4.58 11.07
N ASP A 37 11.41 4.37 12.35
CA ASP A 37 10.44 5.17 13.14
C ASP A 37 10.69 6.69 13.11
N ARG A 38 11.86 7.15 12.64
CA ARG A 38 12.21 8.57 12.49
C ARG A 38 11.77 9.16 11.15
N ARG A 39 11.34 8.34 10.19
CA ARG A 39 10.89 8.76 8.85
C ARG A 39 9.36 8.75 8.79
N PRO A 40 8.73 9.75 8.15
CA PRO A 40 7.29 9.70 7.93
C PRO A 40 6.94 8.53 7.00
N THR A 41 5.87 7.83 7.34
CA THR A 41 5.36 6.69 6.58
C THR A 41 4.38 7.17 5.52
N LEU A 42 4.64 6.81 4.27
CA LEU A 42 3.81 7.14 3.12
C LEU A 42 3.09 5.88 2.63
N LEU A 43 1.76 5.95 2.53
CA LEU A 43 0.97 4.93 1.83
C LEU A 43 0.73 5.37 0.39
N VAL A 44 1.04 4.52 -0.57
CA VAL A 44 0.90 4.80 -2.01
C VAL A 44 -0.14 3.88 -2.64
N THR A 45 -1.03 4.44 -3.46
CA THR A 45 -2.09 3.70 -4.20
C THR A 45 -2.32 4.32 -5.58
N ASN A 46 -3.15 3.71 -6.43
CA ASN A 46 -3.63 4.26 -7.70
C ASN A 46 -4.90 3.54 -8.20
N ASP A 47 -5.42 3.95 -9.35
CA ASP A 47 -6.45 3.24 -10.13
C ASP A 47 -5.92 2.53 -11.40
N ASP A 48 -4.70 2.81 -11.85
CA ASP A 48 -4.08 2.13 -13.01
C ASP A 48 -3.58 0.69 -12.67
N GLY A 49 -3.48 0.32 -11.37
CA GLY A 49 -3.01 -0.98 -10.88
C GLY A 49 -1.52 -1.02 -10.47
N ILE A 50 -1.12 -2.09 -9.77
CA ILE A 50 0.19 -2.17 -9.08
C ILE A 50 1.43 -2.17 -9.99
N ASP A 51 1.26 -2.60 -11.24
CA ASP A 51 2.32 -2.61 -12.26
C ASP A 51 2.31 -1.37 -13.16
N ALA A 52 1.45 -0.40 -12.88
CA ALA A 52 1.35 0.83 -13.68
C ALA A 52 2.64 1.66 -13.62
N PRO A 53 3.13 2.18 -14.76
CA PRO A 53 4.40 2.92 -14.81
C PRO A 53 4.38 4.19 -13.95
N GLY A 54 3.21 4.82 -13.76
CA GLY A 54 3.04 5.99 -12.90
C GLY A 54 3.15 5.68 -11.40
N LEU A 55 2.67 4.52 -10.94
CA LEU A 55 2.82 4.05 -9.56
C LEU A 55 4.27 3.61 -9.30
N ARG A 56 4.84 2.80 -10.19
CA ARG A 56 6.23 2.34 -10.09
C ARG A 56 7.21 3.52 -10.04
N SER A 57 7.06 4.49 -10.96
CA SER A 57 7.88 5.72 -10.94
C SER A 57 7.74 6.54 -9.65
N LEU A 58 6.53 6.58 -9.04
CA LEU A 58 6.30 7.27 -7.78
C LEU A 58 7.00 6.57 -6.62
N VAL A 59 6.83 5.25 -6.49
CA VAL A 59 7.47 4.47 -5.44
C VAL A 59 8.99 4.51 -5.57
N ASP A 60 9.53 4.28 -6.77
CA ASP A 60 10.98 4.30 -7.02
C ASP A 60 11.62 5.63 -6.58
N VAL A 61 11.04 6.77 -6.99
CA VAL A 61 11.57 8.10 -6.62
C VAL A 61 11.44 8.37 -5.12
N LEU A 62 10.34 7.99 -4.47
CA LEU A 62 10.17 8.16 -3.02
C LEU A 62 11.21 7.35 -2.24
N VAL A 63 11.40 6.07 -2.60
CA VAL A 63 12.39 5.16 -2.01
C VAL A 63 13.81 5.68 -2.24
N GLU A 64 14.15 6.10 -3.45
CA GLU A 64 15.47 6.65 -3.79
C GLU A 64 15.86 7.87 -2.95
N THR A 65 14.91 8.67 -2.46
CA THR A 65 15.25 9.80 -1.57
C THR A 65 15.83 9.35 -0.23
N GLY A 66 15.51 8.13 0.24
CA GLY A 66 15.85 7.64 1.57
C GLY A 66 15.17 8.39 2.72
N ARG A 67 14.18 9.26 2.46
CA ARG A 67 13.54 10.13 3.48
C ARG A 67 12.27 9.56 4.10
N TYR A 68 11.70 8.52 3.51
CA TYR A 68 10.36 8.03 3.84
C TYR A 68 10.36 6.51 4.07
N ASN A 69 9.41 6.03 4.87
CA ASN A 69 9.05 4.60 4.86
C ASN A 69 7.90 4.43 3.85
N VAL A 70 8.14 3.71 2.75
CA VAL A 70 7.14 3.60 1.67
C VAL A 70 6.38 2.28 1.79
N SER A 71 5.06 2.38 1.87
CA SER A 71 4.11 1.28 1.85
C SER A 71 3.20 1.42 0.62
N VAL A 72 2.89 0.32 -0.07
CA VAL A 72 2.11 0.33 -1.31
C VAL A 72 0.92 -0.60 -1.19
N CYS A 73 -0.27 -0.11 -1.54
CA CYS A 73 -1.48 -0.91 -1.60
C CYS A 73 -2.30 -0.46 -2.81
N ALA A 74 -2.35 -1.29 -3.84
CA ALA A 74 -2.91 -0.92 -5.14
C ALA A 74 -3.74 -2.05 -5.76
N PRO A 75 -4.64 -1.77 -6.71
CA PRO A 75 -5.38 -2.81 -7.40
C PRO A 75 -4.48 -3.77 -8.22
N ASP A 76 -4.92 -5.01 -8.37
CA ASP A 76 -4.31 -6.06 -9.21
C ASP A 76 -4.34 -5.77 -10.72
N SER A 77 -5.19 -4.81 -11.14
CA SER A 77 -5.50 -4.49 -12.53
C SER A 77 -6.13 -3.10 -12.61
N GLU A 78 -6.16 -2.51 -13.82
CA GLU A 78 -6.77 -1.20 -14.04
C GLU A 78 -8.24 -1.17 -13.56
N LYS A 79 -8.56 -0.24 -12.65
CA LYS A 79 -9.90 0.05 -12.13
C LYS A 79 -10.32 1.48 -12.50
N SER A 80 -9.99 1.94 -13.71
CA SER A 80 -10.34 3.28 -14.16
C SER A 80 -11.87 3.49 -14.18
N ALA A 81 -12.30 4.71 -13.83
CA ALA A 81 -13.70 5.12 -13.72
C ALA A 81 -14.60 4.43 -12.65
N VAL A 82 -14.05 3.73 -11.65
CA VAL A 82 -14.86 3.15 -10.54
C VAL A 82 -15.46 4.17 -9.56
N GLY A 83 -15.06 5.45 -9.61
CA GLY A 83 -15.51 6.48 -8.67
C GLY A 83 -15.19 6.13 -7.20
N HIS A 84 -16.00 6.61 -6.26
CA HIS A 84 -15.92 6.15 -4.86
C HIS A 84 -16.73 4.86 -4.63
N SER A 85 -16.33 3.78 -5.30
CA SER A 85 -16.86 2.45 -5.00
C SER A 85 -16.10 1.84 -3.81
N ILE A 86 -16.82 1.25 -2.85
CA ILE A 86 -16.26 0.43 -1.76
C ILE A 86 -16.93 -0.94 -1.83
N THR A 87 -16.13 -2.01 -1.75
CA THR A 87 -16.57 -3.39 -1.86
C THR A 87 -17.24 -3.86 -0.56
N SER A 88 -18.54 -3.55 -0.43
CA SER A 88 -19.34 -3.89 0.77
C SER A 88 -19.80 -5.36 0.84
N ARG A 89 -19.71 -6.11 -0.26
CA ARG A 89 -20.13 -7.52 -0.35
C ARG A 89 -19.21 -8.30 -1.28
N GLY A 90 -18.49 -9.27 -0.73
CA GLY A 90 -17.53 -10.11 -1.45
C GLY A 90 -16.23 -10.25 -0.66
N ASN A 91 -15.41 -11.24 -1.04
CA ASN A 91 -14.07 -11.38 -0.49
C ASN A 91 -13.10 -10.57 -1.35
N ILE A 92 -12.33 -9.68 -0.74
CA ILE A 92 -11.20 -9.02 -1.41
C ILE A 92 -10.01 -9.97 -1.33
N ALA A 93 -9.47 -10.38 -2.47
CA ALA A 93 -8.20 -11.11 -2.51
C ALA A 93 -7.06 -10.11 -2.26
N VAL A 94 -6.07 -10.52 -1.46
CA VAL A 94 -4.87 -9.74 -1.14
C VAL A 94 -3.66 -10.62 -1.40
N ARG A 95 -2.63 -10.07 -2.07
CA ARG A 95 -1.35 -10.74 -2.27
C ARG A 95 -0.20 -9.78 -2.01
N GLN A 96 0.80 -10.20 -1.25
CA GLN A 96 2.04 -9.44 -1.10
C GLN A 96 2.86 -9.52 -2.40
N VAL A 97 3.46 -8.41 -2.81
CA VAL A 97 4.26 -8.32 -4.03
C VAL A 97 5.61 -7.66 -3.74
N GLU A 98 6.59 -7.92 -4.61
CA GLU A 98 7.91 -7.30 -4.51
C GLU A 98 7.91 -5.93 -5.18
N ILE A 99 8.19 -4.88 -4.40
CA ILE A 99 8.59 -3.56 -4.88
C ILE A 99 9.87 -3.17 -4.13
N LYS A 100 10.91 -2.79 -4.87
CA LYS A 100 12.23 -2.56 -4.30
C LYS A 100 12.19 -1.44 -3.26
N GLY A 101 12.46 -1.77 -2.00
CA GLY A 101 12.51 -0.82 -0.89
C GLY A 101 11.15 -0.33 -0.38
N ALA A 102 10.05 -1.03 -0.72
CA ALA A 102 8.71 -0.73 -0.21
C ALA A 102 7.93 -2.00 0.09
N THR A 103 7.23 -2.05 1.23
CA THR A 103 6.29 -3.14 1.54
C THR A 103 5.04 -2.97 0.70
N ALA A 104 4.66 -3.96 -0.11
CA ALA A 104 3.64 -3.80 -1.13
C ALA A 104 2.61 -4.94 -1.17
N PHE A 105 1.35 -4.58 -1.37
CA PHE A 105 0.23 -5.51 -1.57
C PHE A 105 -0.60 -5.13 -2.78
N GLU A 106 -1.00 -6.12 -3.57
CA GLU A 106 -2.04 -5.98 -4.59
C GLU A 106 -3.39 -6.52 -4.07
N LEU A 107 -4.48 -5.87 -4.46
CA LEU A 107 -5.84 -6.23 -4.07
C LEU A 107 -6.73 -6.40 -5.31
N SER A 108 -7.69 -7.33 -5.25
CA SER A 108 -8.73 -7.45 -6.29
C SER A 108 -9.80 -6.34 -6.25
N GLY A 109 -9.70 -5.43 -5.28
CA GLY A 109 -10.67 -4.36 -4.99
C GLY A 109 -10.41 -3.05 -5.73
N THR A 110 -11.01 -1.98 -5.22
CA THR A 110 -10.89 -0.60 -5.72
C THR A 110 -9.76 0.18 -5.02
N PRO A 111 -9.38 1.38 -5.48
CA PRO A 111 -8.41 2.23 -4.78
C PRO A 111 -8.88 2.65 -3.38
N ALA A 112 -10.20 2.79 -3.18
CA ALA A 112 -10.75 3.05 -1.86
C ALA A 112 -10.56 1.82 -0.95
N ASP A 113 -10.93 0.62 -1.42
CA ASP A 113 -10.71 -0.63 -0.68
C ASP A 113 -9.24 -0.83 -0.29
N CYS A 114 -8.30 -0.48 -1.18
CA CYS A 114 -6.86 -0.49 -0.90
C CYS A 114 -6.51 0.40 0.29
N VAL A 115 -7.03 1.63 0.32
CA VAL A 115 -6.80 2.57 1.43
C VAL A 115 -7.50 2.11 2.71
N SER A 116 -8.80 1.78 2.68
CA SER A 116 -9.54 1.34 3.87
C SER A 116 -8.91 0.09 4.50
N LEU A 117 -8.49 -0.89 3.69
CA LEU A 117 -7.87 -2.12 4.19
C LEU A 117 -6.47 -1.86 4.74
N SER A 118 -5.69 -0.96 4.13
CA SER A 118 -4.39 -0.52 4.68
C SER A 118 -4.54 0.16 6.04
N LEU A 119 -5.52 1.06 6.16
CA LEU A 119 -5.77 1.83 7.38
C LEU A 119 -6.48 1.02 8.48
N SER A 120 -6.98 -0.18 8.17
CA SER A 120 -7.53 -1.11 9.16
C SER A 120 -6.48 -1.76 10.08
N GLY A 121 -5.20 -1.66 9.73
CA GLY A 121 -4.10 -2.36 10.42
C GLY A 121 -3.95 -3.83 10.03
N ALA A 122 -4.71 -4.33 9.05
CA ALA A 122 -4.63 -5.73 8.61
C ALA A 122 -3.42 -6.06 7.72
N LEU A 123 -2.83 -5.07 7.04
CA LEU A 123 -1.77 -5.28 6.03
C LEU A 123 -0.39 -4.79 6.47
N PHE A 124 -0.33 -3.80 7.36
CA PHE A 124 0.91 -3.11 7.72
C PHE A 124 1.07 -3.05 9.23
N SER A 125 2.34 -3.06 9.69
CA SER A 125 2.70 -3.01 11.11
C SER A 125 2.59 -1.60 11.73
N TRP A 126 2.52 -0.54 10.92
CA TRP A 126 2.30 0.82 11.40
C TRP A 126 0.82 1.03 11.79
N SER A 127 0.59 1.95 12.73
CA SER A 127 -0.77 2.26 13.23
C SER A 127 -1.54 3.24 12.34
N LYS A 128 -0.83 4.19 11.71
CA LYS A 128 -1.38 5.17 10.76
C LYS A 128 -0.24 5.73 9.89
N PRO A 129 -0.41 5.94 8.57
CA PRO A 129 0.59 6.60 7.76
C PRO A 129 0.49 8.13 7.97
N THR A 130 1.60 8.84 7.76
CA THR A 130 1.65 10.30 7.85
C THR A 130 0.88 10.95 6.70
N LEU A 131 0.92 10.34 5.52
CA LEU A 131 0.32 10.85 4.28
C LEU A 131 -0.05 9.69 3.36
N VAL A 132 -1.19 9.81 2.66
CA VAL A 132 -1.56 8.90 1.55
C VAL A 132 -1.37 9.61 0.21
N ILE A 133 -0.68 8.99 -0.74
CA ILE A 133 -0.49 9.51 -2.10
C ILE A 133 -1.16 8.56 -3.09
N SER A 134 -2.14 9.07 -3.83
CA SER A 134 -2.84 8.33 -4.88
C SER A 134 -2.37 8.79 -6.26
N GLY A 135 -1.76 7.91 -7.05
CA GLY A 135 -1.24 8.21 -8.39
C GLY A 135 0.13 7.57 -8.70
N ILE A 136 0.87 8.06 -9.70
CA ILE A 136 0.47 9.10 -10.65
C ILE A 136 -0.43 8.49 -11.74
N ASN A 137 -1.67 8.99 -11.84
CA ASN A 137 -2.63 8.53 -12.85
C ASN A 137 -2.21 8.91 -14.28
N LYS A 138 -2.40 7.99 -15.23
CA LYS A 138 -2.17 8.18 -16.68
C LYS A 138 -3.30 8.97 -17.37
N GLY A 139 -3.45 10.23 -17.00
CA GLY A 139 -4.43 11.14 -17.60
C GLY A 139 -4.82 12.28 -16.66
N SER A 140 -5.53 13.28 -17.21
CA SER A 140 -5.97 14.45 -16.43
C SER A 140 -7.28 14.20 -15.68
N ASN A 141 -7.26 14.42 -14.37
CA ASN A 141 -8.43 14.39 -13.49
C ASN A 141 -8.91 15.81 -13.14
N CYS A 142 -9.33 16.59 -14.15
CA CYS A 142 -9.81 17.97 -13.96
C CYS A 142 -11.31 18.13 -14.17
N GLY A 143 -11.91 19.12 -13.49
CA GLY A 143 -13.34 19.42 -13.58
C GLY A 143 -14.22 18.24 -13.14
N TYR A 144 -15.23 17.89 -13.92
CA TYR A 144 -16.17 16.80 -13.60
C TYR A 144 -15.52 15.41 -13.50
N HIS A 145 -14.32 15.21 -14.05
CA HIS A 145 -13.58 13.94 -13.98
C HIS A 145 -13.23 13.56 -12.53
N ILE A 146 -13.10 14.55 -11.64
CA ILE A 146 -12.83 14.38 -10.20
C ILE A 146 -13.91 13.52 -9.51
N VAL A 147 -15.16 13.57 -9.97
CA VAL A 147 -16.28 12.82 -9.37
C VAL A 147 -16.10 11.30 -9.57
N TYR A 148 -15.61 10.89 -10.75
CA TYR A 148 -15.52 9.49 -11.19
C TYR A 148 -14.10 8.91 -11.13
N SER A 149 -13.09 9.73 -10.85
CA SER A 149 -11.68 9.32 -10.72
C SER A 149 -11.48 8.36 -9.55
N GLY A 150 -10.88 7.19 -9.82
CA GLY A 150 -10.44 6.26 -8.79
C GLY A 150 -9.22 6.81 -8.04
N THR A 151 -8.35 7.54 -8.74
CA THR A 151 -7.21 8.27 -8.15
C THR A 151 -7.69 9.20 -7.03
N VAL A 152 -8.69 10.03 -7.32
CA VAL A 152 -9.29 10.94 -6.31
C VAL A 152 -10.04 10.15 -5.24
N ALA A 153 -10.67 9.02 -5.59
CA ALA A 153 -11.35 8.19 -4.60
C ALA A 153 -10.41 7.63 -3.52
N GLY A 154 -9.23 7.11 -3.87
CA GLY A 154 -8.24 6.64 -2.91
C GLY A 154 -7.78 7.76 -1.95
N ALA A 155 -7.46 8.94 -2.48
CA ALA A 155 -7.10 10.09 -1.64
C ALA A 155 -8.28 10.55 -0.75
N ARG A 156 -9.50 10.60 -1.29
CA ARG A 156 -10.71 10.98 -0.54
C ARG A 156 -11.03 10.00 0.58
N GLU A 157 -10.82 8.70 0.37
CA GLU A 157 -11.02 7.69 1.42
C GLU A 157 -10.02 7.88 2.57
N ALA A 158 -8.74 8.12 2.26
CA ALA A 158 -7.74 8.47 3.28
C ALA A 158 -8.16 9.69 4.10
N PHE A 159 -8.67 10.74 3.44
CA PHE A 159 -9.18 11.93 4.11
C PHE A 159 -10.41 11.65 5.00
N ILE A 160 -11.33 10.79 4.56
CA ILE A 160 -12.48 10.34 5.37
C ILE A 160 -12.03 9.56 6.61
N CYS A 161 -10.99 8.74 6.48
CA CYS A 161 -10.31 8.08 7.61
C CYS A 161 -9.43 9.03 8.45
N GLY A 162 -9.46 10.34 8.19
CA GLY A 162 -8.71 11.36 8.93
C GLY A 162 -7.20 11.30 8.70
N VAL A 163 -6.73 10.76 7.57
CA VAL A 163 -5.33 10.81 7.12
C VAL A 163 -5.18 11.91 6.05
N PRO A 164 -4.17 12.79 6.15
CA PRO A 164 -3.82 13.71 5.08
C PRO A 164 -3.55 12.96 3.76
N SER A 165 -3.91 13.55 2.62
CA SER A 165 -3.82 12.86 1.34
C SER A 165 -3.57 13.78 0.13
N ILE A 166 -2.91 13.26 -0.90
CA ILE A 166 -2.69 13.94 -2.18
C ILE A 166 -3.11 13.00 -3.32
N ALA A 167 -3.83 13.52 -4.33
CA ALA A 167 -4.03 12.84 -5.60
C ALA A 167 -3.12 13.47 -6.68
N LEU A 168 -2.35 12.65 -7.39
CA LEU A 168 -1.42 13.06 -8.43
C LEU A 168 -1.84 12.48 -9.79
N SER A 169 -1.76 13.30 -10.83
CA SER A 169 -2.22 12.94 -12.17
C SER A 169 -1.38 13.66 -13.21
N TYR A 170 -0.85 12.93 -14.19
CA TYR A 170 -0.06 13.50 -15.28
C TYR A 170 -0.92 13.58 -16.54
N ASN A 171 -0.94 14.73 -17.21
CA ASN A 171 -1.67 14.92 -18.46
C ASN A 171 -0.96 14.23 -19.64
N TRP A 172 -0.90 12.91 -19.58
CA TRP A 172 -0.21 12.05 -20.54
C TRP A 172 -0.95 12.03 -21.87
N ILE A 173 -0.27 12.37 -22.97
CA ILE A 173 -0.87 12.45 -24.31
C ILE A 173 -0.26 11.38 -25.21
N ARG A 174 -1.11 10.48 -25.73
CA ARG A 174 -0.69 9.41 -26.64
C ARG A 174 0.06 9.96 -27.85
N GLY A 175 1.27 9.46 -28.07
CA GLY A 175 2.14 9.89 -29.18
C GLY A 175 2.89 11.21 -28.93
N LYS A 176 2.84 11.76 -27.72
CA LYS A 176 3.66 12.92 -27.29
C LYS A 176 4.38 12.68 -25.96
N SER A 177 3.71 12.02 -25.01
CA SER A 177 4.27 11.66 -23.71
C SER A 177 4.88 10.27 -23.73
N HIS A 178 5.89 10.07 -22.90
CA HIS A 178 6.55 8.79 -22.64
C HIS A 178 6.30 8.35 -21.20
N ASP A 179 6.38 7.05 -20.92
CA ASP A 179 6.21 6.56 -19.54
C ASP A 179 7.40 6.97 -18.64
N THR A 180 8.54 7.36 -19.21
CA THR A 180 9.64 8.02 -18.50
C THR A 180 9.26 9.39 -17.91
N ASP A 181 8.24 10.05 -18.45
CA ASP A 181 7.81 11.38 -18.00
C ASP A 181 7.22 11.33 -16.59
N PHE A 182 6.67 10.18 -16.18
CA PHE A 182 6.14 9.98 -14.81
C PHE A 182 7.22 10.25 -13.76
N ARG A 183 8.45 9.79 -13.96
CA ARG A 183 9.56 10.04 -13.04
C ARG A 183 9.85 11.54 -12.88
N ILE A 184 9.80 12.31 -13.97
CA ILE A 184 9.97 13.77 -13.96
C ILE A 184 8.79 14.42 -13.22
N ALA A 185 7.56 13.96 -13.45
CA ALA A 185 6.38 14.46 -12.74
C ALA A 185 6.49 14.24 -11.22
N VAL A 186 6.95 13.07 -10.75
CA VAL A 186 7.19 12.81 -9.32
C VAL A 186 8.24 13.76 -8.76
N GLN A 187 9.37 13.95 -9.46
CA GLN A 187 10.44 14.85 -9.03
C GLN A 187 9.96 16.30 -8.86
N VAL A 188 9.08 16.78 -9.74
CA VAL A 188 8.43 18.11 -9.62
C VAL A 188 7.45 18.16 -8.43
N CYS A 189 6.84 17.03 -8.07
CA CYS A 189 5.94 16.94 -6.92
C CYS A 189 6.66 16.76 -5.55
N LEU A 190 7.94 16.37 -5.51
CA LEU A 190 8.66 16.16 -4.24
C LEU A 190 8.62 17.38 -3.30
N PRO A 191 8.87 18.63 -3.73
CA PRO A 191 8.78 19.80 -2.86
C PRO A 191 7.37 20.04 -2.31
N LEU A 192 6.31 19.63 -3.04
CA LEU A 192 4.93 19.72 -2.58
C LEU A 192 4.63 18.66 -1.51
N ILE A 193 5.12 17.42 -1.70
CA ILE A 193 5.00 16.34 -0.72
C ILE A 193 5.71 16.74 0.57
N ASP A 194 6.95 17.24 0.47
CA ASP A 194 7.71 17.74 1.61
C ASP A 194 7.02 18.92 2.31
N ALA A 195 6.50 19.89 1.55
CA ALA A 195 5.78 21.03 2.12
C ALA A 195 4.52 20.58 2.87
N VAL A 196 3.78 19.59 2.38
CA VAL A 196 2.63 19.01 3.11
C VAL A 196 3.11 18.34 4.39
N LEU A 197 4.15 17.49 4.34
CA LEU A 197 4.69 16.79 5.51
C LEU A 197 5.24 17.74 6.59
N CYS A 198 5.77 18.92 6.22
CA CYS A 198 6.23 19.93 7.19
C CYS A 198 5.11 20.64 7.97
N HIS A 199 3.84 20.46 7.61
CA HIS A 199 2.68 21.12 8.25
C HIS A 199 1.74 20.13 8.96
N LEU A 200 2.20 18.89 9.21
CA LEU A 200 1.46 17.79 9.84
C LEU A 200 2.10 17.40 11.19
#